data_AF-A0A6J4Q255-F1
#
_entry.id   AF-A0A6J4Q255-F1
#
_cell.length_a   1.000
_cell.length_b   1.000
_cell.length_c   1.000
_cell.angle_alpha   90.00
_cell.angle_beta   90.00
_cell.angle_gamma   90.00
#
_symmetry.space_group_name_H-M   'P 1'
#
loop_
_entity.id
_entity.type
_entity.pdbx_description
1 polymer ?
#
loop_
_entity_poly.entity_id
_entity_poly.type
_entity_poly.pdbx_seq_one_letter_code
_entity_poly.pdbx_strand_id
1 'polypeptide(L)'
;MNLLPKEFLPSILTFAPLFSKPVWESAIVLLVGAMLAPGKRTVSAILRVMGLHHEHHFQNYHRVLSRAVWSSRHASQLLLQQLVSIFAPGGVLVMGIDDTIERRRGKQITARGIYREERPFE
;
A
#
# COMPACT_ATOMS: atom_id res chain seq x y z
N MET A 1 -6.98 17.92 7.06
CA MET A 1 -5.78 17.14 6.67
C MET A 1 -4.52 17.87 7.15
N ASN A 2 -4.25 17.91 8.46
CA ASN A 2 -3.01 18.48 9.04
C ASN A 2 -2.21 17.43 9.83
N LEU A 3 -2.47 16.14 9.60
CA LEU A 3 -1.84 15.03 10.34
C LEU A 3 -0.46 14.64 9.79
N LEU A 4 -0.08 15.17 8.62
CA LEU A 4 1.21 14.90 8.00
C LEU A 4 2.04 16.18 7.88
N PRO A 5 3.34 16.12 8.22
CA PRO A 5 4.28 17.17 7.88
C PRO A 5 4.23 17.49 6.37
N LYS A 6 4.31 18.77 6.01
CA LYS A 6 4.14 19.25 4.63
C LYS A 6 5.19 18.68 3.68
N GLU A 7 6.33 18.29 4.24
CA GLU A 7 7.47 17.68 3.58
C GLU A 7 7.10 16.34 2.91
N PHE A 8 6.08 15.63 3.41
CA PHE A 8 5.61 14.39 2.80
C PHE A 8 4.61 14.61 1.66
N LEU A 9 4.06 15.82 1.51
CA LEU A 9 3.04 16.08 0.49
C LEU A 9 3.53 15.84 -0.93
N PRO A 10 4.73 16.26 -1.36
CA PRO A 10 5.21 16.01 -2.72
C PRO A 10 5.21 14.51 -3.04
N SER A 11 5.73 13.68 -2.12
CA SER A 11 5.84 12.25 -2.35
C SER A 11 4.49 11.54 -2.39
N ILE A 12 3.54 12.00 -1.59
CA ILE A 12 2.18 11.47 -1.57
C ILE A 12 1.44 11.91 -2.83
N LEU A 13 1.53 13.17 -3.22
CA LEU A 13 0.81 13.73 -4.38
C LEU A 13 1.22 13.08 -5.69
N THR A 14 2.43 12.51 -5.80
CA THR A 14 2.84 11.69 -6.96
C THR A 14 1.84 10.57 -7.27
N PHE A 15 1.15 10.03 -6.25
CA PHE A 15 0.19 8.95 -6.42
C PHE A 15 -1.23 9.44 -6.74
N ALA A 16 -1.53 10.75 -6.62
CA ALA A 16 -2.86 11.29 -6.84
C ALA A 16 -3.45 10.94 -8.22
N PRO A 17 -2.69 10.96 -9.33
CA PRO A 17 -3.21 10.60 -10.66
C PRO A 17 -3.67 9.14 -10.81
N LEU A 18 -3.32 8.25 -9.87
CA LEU A 18 -3.77 6.86 -9.89
C LEU A 18 -5.25 6.71 -9.53
N PHE A 19 -5.83 7.71 -8.88
CA PHE A 19 -7.14 7.63 -8.28
C PHE A 19 -8.06 8.70 -8.88
N SER A 20 -9.35 8.40 -8.95
CA SER A 20 -10.35 9.45 -9.12
C SER A 20 -10.42 10.30 -7.86
N LYS A 21 -10.85 11.57 -7.98
CA LYS A 21 -10.95 12.51 -6.86
C LYS A 21 -11.62 11.93 -5.59
N PRO A 22 -12.81 11.29 -5.63
CA PRO A 22 -13.43 10.75 -4.41
C PRO A 22 -12.69 9.53 -3.85
N VAL A 23 -12.03 8.74 -4.70
CA VAL A 23 -11.22 7.60 -4.23
C VAL A 23 -9.94 8.11 -3.58
N TRP A 24 -9.34 9.17 -4.10
CA TRP A 24 -8.14 9.79 -3.57
C TRP A 24 -8.31 10.26 -2.12
N GLU A 25 -9.42 10.92 -1.81
CA GLU A 25 -9.71 11.38 -0.45
C GLU A 25 -9.74 10.21 0.56
N SER A 26 -10.39 9.11 0.17
CA SER A 26 -10.42 7.89 0.99
C SER A 26 -9.06 7.20 1.06
N ALA A 27 -8.32 7.16 -0.05
CA ALA A 27 -6.99 6.55 -0.14
C ALA A 27 -5.96 7.27 0.76
N ILE A 28 -6.01 8.60 0.84
CA ILE A 28 -5.15 9.38 1.74
C ILE A 28 -5.44 9.04 3.21
N VAL A 29 -6.70 8.93 3.60
CA VAL A 29 -7.06 8.52 4.96
C VAL A 29 -6.52 7.13 5.26
N LEU A 30 -6.65 6.19 4.31
CA LEU A 30 -6.10 4.85 4.45
C LEU A 30 -4.58 4.84 4.59
N LEU A 31 -3.88 5.62 3.77
CA LEU A 31 -2.42 5.74 3.78
C LEU A 31 -1.93 6.30 5.13
N VAL A 32 -2.48 7.43 5.56
CA VAL A 32 -2.11 8.08 6.82
C VAL A 32 -2.43 7.17 8.00
N GLY A 33 -3.63 6.62 8.06
CA GLY A 33 -4.01 5.73 9.15
C GLY A 33 -3.18 4.44 9.16
N ALA A 34 -2.73 3.92 8.01
CA ALA A 34 -1.85 2.76 7.96
C ALA A 34 -0.44 3.03 8.48
N MET A 35 0.05 4.27 8.33
CA MET A 35 1.32 4.72 8.93
C MET A 35 1.20 4.88 10.45
N LEU A 36 0.05 5.38 10.92
CA LEU A 36 -0.18 5.64 12.34
C LEU A 36 -0.67 4.42 13.14
N ALA A 37 -1.25 3.41 12.49
CA ALA A 37 -1.85 2.28 13.18
C ALA A 37 -0.79 1.36 13.83
N PRO A 38 -0.85 1.12 15.15
CA PRO A 38 0.01 0.16 15.81
C PRO A 38 -0.45 -1.28 15.48
N GLY A 39 0.46 -2.10 14.96
CA GLY A 39 0.20 -3.52 14.69
C GLY A 39 -0.55 -3.77 13.37
N LYS A 40 -1.80 -4.27 13.44
CA LYS A 40 -2.55 -4.71 12.26
C LYS A 40 -3.13 -3.52 11.50
N ARG A 41 -2.72 -3.35 10.23
CA ARG A 41 -3.19 -2.28 9.32
C ARG A 41 -4.49 -2.65 8.60
N THR A 42 -5.50 -3.11 9.35
CA THR A 42 -6.83 -3.38 8.75
C THR A 42 -7.57 -2.06 8.51
N VAL A 43 -8.50 -2.02 7.54
CA VAL A 43 -9.31 -0.82 7.28
C VAL A 43 -10.00 -0.33 8.56
N SER A 44 -10.57 -1.23 9.37
CA SER A 44 -11.19 -0.85 10.66
C SER A 44 -10.19 -0.26 11.66
N ALA A 45 -8.98 -0.82 11.77
CA ALA A 45 -7.95 -0.31 12.68
C ALA A 45 -7.46 1.07 12.24
N ILE A 46 -7.23 1.24 10.94
CA ILE A 46 -6.89 2.53 10.31
C ILE A 46 -7.98 3.56 10.63
N LEU A 47 -9.25 3.26 10.36
CA LEU A 47 -10.33 4.21 10.61
C LEU A 47 -10.48 4.53 12.09
N ARG A 48 -10.25 3.57 12.99
CA ARG A 48 -10.23 3.83 14.44
C ARG A 48 -9.16 4.84 14.82
N VAL A 49 -7.93 4.66 14.35
CA VAL A 49 -6.80 5.58 14.63
C VAL A 49 -7.04 6.96 14.03
N MET A 50 -7.70 7.01 12.87
CA MET A 50 -8.10 8.27 12.22
C MET A 50 -9.34 8.92 12.85
N GLY A 51 -9.91 8.36 13.93
CA GLY A 51 -11.10 8.88 14.59
C GLY A 51 -12.43 8.58 13.88
N LEU A 52 -12.41 7.86 12.76
CA LEU A 52 -13.53 7.58 11.86
C LEU A 52 -14.25 6.25 12.15
N HIS A 53 -14.14 5.72 13.37
CA HIS A 53 -14.77 4.46 13.76
C HIS A 53 -16.31 4.46 13.72
N HIS A 54 -16.95 5.63 13.76
CA HIS A 54 -18.40 5.80 13.62
C HIS A 54 -18.83 6.34 12.25
N GLU A 55 -17.93 6.39 11.27
CA GLU A 55 -18.26 6.90 9.94
C GLU A 55 -19.34 6.05 9.27
N HIS A 56 -20.48 6.67 8.95
CA HIS A 56 -21.63 5.99 8.34
C HIS A 56 -21.28 5.36 6.98
N HIS A 57 -20.31 5.92 6.28
CA HIS A 57 -19.90 5.48 4.95
C HIS A 57 -18.63 4.61 4.97
N PHE A 58 -18.46 3.81 6.02
CA PHE A 58 -17.35 2.88 6.23
C PHE A 58 -16.98 2.04 4.99
N GLN A 59 -17.99 1.63 4.21
CA GLN A 59 -17.82 0.88 2.96
C GLN A 59 -16.95 1.58 1.92
N ASN A 60 -16.90 2.91 1.89
CA ASN A 60 -16.13 3.66 0.89
C ASN A 60 -14.63 3.37 1.01
N TYR A 61 -14.13 3.19 2.23
CA TYR A 61 -12.73 2.84 2.47
C TYR A 61 -12.41 1.41 2.02
N HIS A 62 -13.32 0.46 2.24
CA HIS A 62 -13.17 -0.88 1.68
C HIS A 62 -13.23 -0.90 0.14
N ARG A 63 -14.03 -0.02 -0.46
CA ARG A 63 -14.14 0.10 -1.93
C ARG A 63 -12.84 0.54 -2.58
N VAL A 64 -11.99 1.32 -1.91
CA VAL A 64 -10.66 1.68 -2.42
C VAL A 64 -9.85 0.43 -2.78
N LEU A 65 -9.90 -0.61 -1.93
CA LEU A 65 -9.12 -1.85 -2.13
C LEU A 65 -9.85 -2.95 -2.91
N SER A 66 -11.18 -2.87 -3.02
CA SER A 66 -12.00 -3.96 -3.57
C SER A 66 -12.72 -3.63 -4.88
N ARG A 67 -12.97 -2.35 -5.18
CA ARG A 67 -13.80 -1.92 -6.32
C ARG A 67 -13.24 -0.76 -7.12
N ALA A 68 -12.48 0.13 -6.49
CA ALA A 68 -11.90 1.27 -7.19
C ALA A 68 -10.90 0.77 -8.25
N VAL A 69 -10.94 1.35 -9.44
CA VAL A 69 -10.03 1.02 -10.53
C VAL A 69 -8.76 1.86 -10.37
N TRP A 70 -7.69 1.23 -9.92
CA TRP A 70 -6.33 1.77 -9.90
C TRP A 70 -5.33 0.63 -10.04
N SER A 71 -4.11 0.92 -10.50
CA SER A 71 -3.10 -0.10 -10.81
C SER A 71 -2.02 -0.14 -9.73
N SER A 72 -1.91 -1.27 -9.03
CA SER A 72 -0.82 -1.51 -8.08
C SER A 72 0.56 -1.50 -8.78
N ARG A 73 0.64 -2.04 -10.00
CA ARG A 73 1.87 -1.99 -10.81
C ARG A 73 2.28 -0.56 -11.12
N HIS A 74 1.33 0.29 -11.52
CA HIS A 74 1.61 1.70 -11.80
C HIS A 74 2.03 2.44 -10.52
N ALA A 75 1.38 2.14 -9.37
CA ALA A 75 1.82 2.65 -8.08
C ALA A 75 3.27 2.23 -7.75
N SER A 76 3.63 0.97 -7.95
CA SER A 76 5.00 0.48 -7.74
C SER A 76 6.01 1.17 -8.66
N GLN A 77 5.64 1.46 -9.91
CA GLN A 77 6.50 2.22 -10.84
C GLN A 77 6.75 3.64 -10.34
N LEU A 78 5.69 4.36 -9.92
CA LEU A 78 5.83 5.70 -9.36
C LEU A 78 6.68 5.70 -8.08
N LEU A 79 6.48 4.71 -7.21
CA LEU A 79 7.30 4.55 -6.01
C LEU A 79 8.77 4.31 -6.36
N LEU A 80 9.05 3.40 -7.29
CA LEU A 80 10.42 3.11 -7.72
C LEU A 80 11.09 4.35 -8.33
N GLN A 81 10.38 5.09 -9.19
CA GLN A 81 10.89 6.33 -9.77
C GLN A 81 11.23 7.38 -8.70
N GLN A 82 10.38 7.54 -7.69
CA GLN A 82 10.68 8.43 -6.56
C GLN A 82 11.88 7.97 -5.74
N LEU A 83 11.98 6.67 -5.45
CA LEU A 83 13.13 6.14 -4.71
C LEU A 83 14.44 6.35 -5.47
N VAL A 84 14.46 6.08 -6.77
CA VAL A 84 15.64 6.28 -7.61
C VAL A 84 16.01 7.77 -7.69
N SER A 85 15.03 8.66 -7.91
CA SER A 85 15.33 10.09 -8.01
C SER A 85 15.88 10.69 -6.71
N ILE A 86 15.43 10.19 -5.56
CA ILE A 86 15.87 10.68 -4.24
C ILE A 86 17.20 10.05 -3.81
N PHE A 87 17.34 8.74 -3.95
CA PHE A 87 18.46 7.99 -3.35
C PHE A 87 19.58 7.63 -4.33
N ALA A 88 19.32 7.65 -5.63
CA ALA A 88 20.29 7.33 -6.67
C ALA A 88 20.16 8.29 -7.87
N PRO A 89 20.29 9.62 -7.68
CA PRO A 89 20.11 10.60 -8.75
C PRO A 89 21.16 10.50 -9.88
N GLY A 90 22.25 9.76 -9.65
CA GLY A 90 23.27 9.44 -10.65
C GLY A 90 24.16 8.29 -10.20
N GLY A 91 25.01 7.79 -11.11
CA GLY A 91 25.90 6.67 -10.85
C GLY A 91 25.27 5.30 -11.12
N VAL A 92 25.94 4.23 -10.66
CA VAL A 92 25.52 2.84 -10.89
C VAL A 92 24.50 2.43 -9.83
N LEU A 93 23.32 1.99 -10.27
CA LEU A 93 22.31 1.40 -9.40
C LEU A 93 22.55 -0.11 -9.27
N VAL A 94 22.82 -0.59 -8.05
CA VAL A 94 22.93 -2.01 -7.74
C VAL A 94 21.57 -2.51 -7.24
N MET A 95 20.98 -3.48 -7.94
CA MET A 95 19.69 -4.08 -7.56
C MET A 95 19.89 -5.46 -6.93
N GLY A 96 19.63 -5.57 -5.62
CA GLY A 96 19.45 -6.86 -4.97
C GLY A 96 18.05 -7.39 -5.25
N ILE A 97 17.94 -8.62 -5.75
CA ILE A 97 16.67 -9.29 -6.02
C ILE A 97 16.55 -10.44 -5.02
N ASP A 98 15.47 -10.42 -4.24
CA ASP A 98 15.10 -11.48 -3.31
C ASP A 98 13.60 -11.76 -3.45
N ASP A 99 13.21 -13.03 -3.40
CA ASP A 99 11.82 -13.45 -3.51
C ASP A 99 11.21 -13.64 -2.12
N THR A 100 10.37 -12.69 -1.70
CA THR A 100 9.58 -12.85 -0.48
C THR A 100 8.23 -13.48 -0.80
N ILE A 101 7.98 -14.71 -0.31
CA ILE A 101 6.68 -15.37 -0.46
C ILE A 101 5.65 -14.70 0.46
N GLU A 102 4.69 -13.99 -0.14
CA GLU A 102 3.55 -13.49 0.58
C GLU A 102 2.58 -14.63 0.93
N ARG A 103 2.58 -15.05 2.19
CA ARG A 103 1.74 -16.16 2.68
C ARG A 103 0.28 -15.72 2.85
N ARG A 104 -0.50 -15.77 1.77
CA ARG A 104 -1.95 -15.50 1.80
C ARG A 104 -2.78 -16.78 1.73
N ARG A 105 -3.93 -16.78 2.43
CA ARG A 105 -4.92 -17.86 2.42
C ARG A 105 -6.32 -17.25 2.28
N GLY A 106 -7.18 -17.86 1.48
CA GLY A 106 -8.54 -17.40 1.28
C GLY A 106 -9.23 -18.11 0.12
N LYS A 107 -10.55 -18.02 0.06
CA LYS A 107 -11.38 -18.62 -1.01
C LYS A 107 -11.06 -18.04 -2.39
N GLN A 108 -10.60 -16.80 -2.44
CA GLN A 108 -10.25 -16.07 -3.67
C GLN A 108 -8.78 -16.27 -4.10
N ILE A 109 -8.03 -17.13 -3.41
CA ILE A 109 -6.62 -17.41 -3.72
C ILE A 109 -6.51 -18.83 -4.24
N THR A 110 -6.58 -18.94 -5.57
CA THR A 110 -6.55 -20.21 -6.30
C THR A 110 -5.13 -20.75 -6.41
N ALA A 111 -4.16 -19.89 -6.79
CA ALA A 111 -2.75 -20.24 -6.84
C ALA A 111 -2.08 -19.85 -5.52
N ARG A 112 -1.68 -20.86 -4.74
CA ARG A 112 -0.90 -20.66 -3.52
C ARG A 112 0.56 -20.96 -3.83
N GLY A 113 1.46 -20.05 -3.50
CA GLY A 113 2.90 -20.33 -3.43
C GLY A 113 3.18 -21.27 -2.26
N ILE A 114 2.86 -22.56 -2.43
CA ILE A 114 3.20 -23.60 -1.46
C ILE A 114 4.60 -24.09 -1.84
N TYR A 115 5.62 -23.49 -1.24
CA TYR A 115 6.97 -24.04 -1.30
C TYR A 115 7.03 -25.21 -0.30
N ARG A 116 7.28 -26.42 -0.79
CA ARG A 116 7.71 -27.54 0.04
C ARG A 116 9.22 -27.64 -0.11
N GLU A 117 9.93 -27.51 0.99
CA GLU A 117 11.31 -27.97 1.02
C GLU A 117 11.27 -29.50 0.89
N GLU A 118 11.74 -30.02 -0.23
CA GLU A 118 12.19 -31.40 -0.29
C GLU A 118 13.54 -31.42 0.43
N ARG A 119 13.54 -31.88 1.69
CA ARG A 119 14.81 -32.24 2.34
C ARG A 119 15.49 -33.28 1.44
N PRO A 120 16.77 -33.12 1.07
CA PRO A 120 17.51 -34.22 0.47
C PRO A 120 17.48 -35.37 1.48
N PHE A 121 17.12 -36.56 1.00
CA PHE A 121 17.27 -37.78 1.79
C PHE A 121 18.75 -37.92 2.17
N GLU A 122 19.03 -37.91 3.47
CA GLU A 122 20.29 -38.43 4.03
C GLU A 122 20.31 -39.96 3.92
#